data_AF-A0A843WTS7-F1
#
_entry.id   AF-A0A843WTS7-F1
#
_cell.length_a   1.000
_cell.length_b   1.000
_cell.length_c   1.000
_cell.angle_alpha   90.00
_cell.angle_beta   90.00
_cell.angle_gamma   90.00
#
_symmetry.space_group_name_H-M   'P 1'
#
loop_
_entity.id
_entity.type
_entity.pdbx_description
1 polymer ?
#
loop_
_entity_poly.entity_id
_entity_poly.type
_entity_poly.pdbx_seq_one_letter_code
_entity_poly.pdbx_strand_id
1 'polypeptide(L)'
;MSIGLGCDNAFCGAYWQAQGLEIGGIYPICRPETFRPVSDWSISGIPDSAHENNRHEQEITGRCIQHMGKTFQAVISEWIVKFDSREIVFDTVV
;
A
#
# COMPACT_ATOMS: atom_id res chain seq x y z
N MET A 1 -10.10 11.00 -16.65
CA MET A 1 -8.81 11.35 -16.03
C MET A 1 -8.64 10.39 -14.85
N SER A 2 -7.88 9.32 -15.06
CA SER A 2 -7.78 8.21 -14.11
C SER A 2 -6.59 8.46 -13.18
N ILE A 3 -6.85 8.47 -11.87
CA ILE A 3 -5.82 8.50 -10.83
C ILE A 3 -5.18 7.12 -10.81
N GLY A 4 -3.86 7.07 -11.03
CA GLY A 4 -3.09 5.87 -11.32
C GLY A 4 -3.21 4.81 -10.24
N LEU A 5 -3.88 3.71 -10.58
CA LEU A 5 -3.64 2.42 -9.96
C LEU A 5 -2.19 2.04 -10.26
N GLY A 6 -1.41 1.68 -9.24
CA GLY A 6 -0.04 1.24 -9.42
C GLY A 6 0.08 0.13 -10.48
N CYS A 7 1.19 0.20 -11.22
CA CYS A 7 1.60 -0.67 -12.33
C CYS A 7 0.54 -0.86 -13.44
N ASP A 8 0.55 0.09 -14.38
CA ASP A 8 -0.21 0.11 -15.64
C ASP A 8 0.14 -1.03 -16.63
N ASN A 9 0.70 -2.16 -16.18
CA ASN A 9 1.03 -3.30 -17.04
C ASN A 9 0.68 -4.65 -16.39
N ALA A 10 -0.37 -5.26 -16.95
CA ALA A 10 -0.82 -6.65 -16.81
C ALA A 10 -0.98 -7.19 -15.38
N PHE A 11 -2.12 -6.87 -14.75
CA PHE A 11 -2.66 -7.57 -13.59
C PHE A 11 -3.02 -9.02 -13.95
N CYS A 12 -2.06 -9.91 -14.18
CA CYS A 12 -2.40 -11.29 -14.49
C CYS A 12 -2.94 -12.00 -13.24
N GLY A 13 -2.24 -11.94 -12.09
CA GLY A 13 -2.61 -12.72 -10.90
C GLY A 13 -3.98 -12.38 -10.30
N ALA A 14 -4.25 -11.09 -10.04
CA ALA A 14 -5.51 -10.64 -9.46
C ALA A 14 -6.70 -10.80 -10.43
N TYR A 15 -6.49 -10.58 -11.73
CA TYR A 15 -7.48 -10.84 -12.78
C TYR A 15 -7.83 -12.33 -12.86
N TRP A 16 -6.84 -13.23 -12.90
CA TRP A 16 -7.08 -14.67 -13.04
C TRP A 16 -7.78 -15.27 -11.80
N GLN A 17 -7.45 -14.80 -10.59
CA GLN A 17 -8.19 -15.21 -9.38
C GLN A 17 -9.63 -14.70 -9.35
N ALA A 18 -9.88 -13.45 -9.76
CA ALA A 18 -11.24 -12.94 -9.89
C ALA A 18 -12.08 -13.70 -10.94
N GLN A 19 -11.43 -14.38 -11.90
CA GLN A 19 -12.05 -15.23 -12.92
C GLN A 19 -12.15 -16.73 -12.51
N GLY A 20 -11.71 -17.11 -11.31
CA GLY A 20 -11.82 -18.49 -10.80
C GLY A 20 -10.93 -19.52 -11.51
N LEU A 21 -9.82 -19.09 -12.13
CA LEU A 21 -8.89 -19.99 -12.81
C LEU A 21 -7.74 -20.40 -11.91
N GLU A 22 -7.46 -21.71 -11.82
CA GLU A 22 -6.32 -22.24 -11.07
C GLU A 22 -4.99 -21.82 -11.70
N ILE A 23 -4.13 -21.21 -10.88
CA ILE A 23 -2.83 -20.67 -11.30
C ILE A 23 -1.83 -21.85 -11.47
N GLY A 24 -1.80 -22.44 -12.67
CA GLY A 24 -0.89 -23.52 -13.03
C GLY A 24 0.45 -23.10 -13.67
N GLY A 25 0.71 -21.80 -13.84
CA GLY A 25 1.88 -21.27 -14.56
C GLY A 25 2.87 -20.51 -13.68
N ILE A 26 4.18 -20.75 -13.88
CA ILE A 26 5.26 -19.96 -13.25
C ILE A 26 5.35 -18.60 -13.95
N TYR A 27 4.69 -17.58 -13.42
CA TYR A 27 4.82 -16.20 -13.89
C TYR A 27 5.78 -15.43 -12.99
N PRO A 28 7.04 -15.17 -13.40
CA PRO A 28 8.04 -14.53 -12.54
C PRO A 28 7.68 -13.11 -12.09
N ILE A 29 6.81 -12.41 -12.84
CA ILE A 29 6.35 -11.05 -12.53
C ILE A 29 5.14 -11.04 -11.59
N CYS A 30 4.28 -12.07 -11.67
CA CYS A 30 3.02 -12.16 -10.94
C CYS A 30 3.08 -13.27 -9.89
N ARG A 31 4.18 -13.30 -9.11
CA ARG A 31 4.33 -14.24 -8.01
C ARG A 31 3.51 -13.74 -6.81
N PRO A 32 2.75 -14.61 -6.10
CA PRO A 32 1.97 -14.21 -4.92
C PRO A 32 2.82 -13.52 -3.85
N GLU A 33 4.11 -13.85 -3.75
CA GLU A 33 5.03 -13.26 -2.79
C GLU A 33 5.37 -11.79 -3.10
N THR A 34 5.32 -11.39 -4.38
CA THR A 34 5.69 -10.05 -4.85
C THR A 34 4.49 -9.20 -5.25
N PHE A 35 3.37 -9.84 -5.60
CA PHE A 35 2.15 -9.19 -6.08
C PHE A 35 0.95 -9.55 -5.20
N ARG A 36 0.98 -9.02 -3.97
CA ARG A 36 -0.11 -9.17 -2.99
C ARG A 36 -0.68 -7.80 -2.59
N PRO A 37 -1.97 -7.74 -2.19
CA PRO A 37 -2.61 -6.53 -1.69
C PRO A 37 -1.78 -5.84 -0.60
N VAL A 38 -1.84 -4.51 -0.51
CA VAL A 38 -1.11 -3.73 0.52
C VAL A 38 -1.47 -4.21 1.94
N SER A 39 -2.72 -4.64 2.16
CA SER A 39 -3.19 -5.22 3.42
C SER A 39 -2.39 -6.45 3.89
N ASP A 40 -1.83 -7.20 2.94
CA ASP A 40 -1.15 -8.47 3.20
C ASP A 40 0.35 -8.27 3.46
N TRP A 41 0.85 -7.04 3.31
CA TRP A 41 2.21 -6.68 3.68
C TRP A 41 2.28 -6.41 5.17
N SER A 42 3.18 -7.12 5.85
CA SER A 42 3.59 -6.82 7.23
C SER A 42 4.64 -5.71 7.20
N ILE A 43 4.22 -4.47 7.41
CA ILE A 43 5.12 -3.31 7.43
C ILE A 43 5.41 -2.95 8.88
N SER A 44 6.67 -3.11 9.30
CA SER A 44 7.09 -2.94 10.70
C SER A 44 7.32 -1.49 11.11
N GLY A 45 7.47 -0.58 10.15
CA GLY A 45 7.73 0.83 10.43
C GLY A 45 7.70 1.70 9.18
N ILE A 46 7.84 3.00 9.39
CA ILE A 46 7.83 4.00 8.33
C ILE A 46 9.11 3.83 7.48
N PRO A 47 9.02 3.58 6.16
CA PRO A 47 10.19 3.54 5.29
C PRO A 47 10.93 4.88 5.26
N ASP A 48 12.26 4.87 5.14
CA ASP A 48 13.07 6.10 5.11
C ASP A 48 12.67 7.05 3.97
N SER A 49 12.24 6.49 2.84
CA SER A 49 11.79 7.24 1.68
C SER A 49 10.45 7.94 1.87
N ALA A 50 9.64 7.55 2.87
CA ALA A 50 8.29 8.11 3.06
C ALA A 50 8.29 9.61 3.40
N HIS A 51 9.40 10.11 3.96
CA HIS A 51 9.59 11.52 4.29
C HIS A 51 10.77 12.13 3.52
N GLU A 52 11.01 11.73 2.27
CA GLU A 52 12.13 12.23 1.46
C GLU A 52 13.51 12.03 2.13
N ASN A 53 13.67 10.93 2.88
CA ASN A 53 14.84 10.65 3.72
C ASN A 53 15.05 11.66 4.87
N ASN A 54 14.03 12.44 5.22
CA ASN A 54 14.05 13.33 6.38
C ASN A 54 13.74 12.54 7.67
N ARG A 55 14.80 12.13 8.37
CA ARG A 55 14.69 11.38 9.62
C ARG A 55 13.96 12.14 10.73
N HIS A 56 14.03 13.47 10.74
CA HIS A 56 13.35 14.27 11.76
C HIS A 56 11.83 14.13 11.66
N GLU A 57 11.30 14.24 10.44
CA GLU A 57 9.86 14.07 10.16
C GLU A 57 9.39 12.63 10.42
N GLN A 58 10.22 11.64 10.07
CA GLN A 58 9.95 10.23 10.35
C GLN A 58 9.86 9.95 11.86
N GLU A 59 10.79 10.50 12.65
CA GLU A 59 10.78 10.37 14.11
C GLU A 59 9.57 11.04 14.75
N ILE A 60 9.20 12.24 14.29
CA ILE A 60 7.99 12.95 14.74
C ILE A 60 6.75 12.10 14.46
N THR A 61 6.63 11.60 13.23
CA THR A 61 5.49 10.76 12.82
C THR A 61 5.42 9.49 13.67
N GLY A 62 6.55 8.83 13.90
CA GLY A 62 6.64 7.65 14.76
C GLY A 62 6.18 7.93 16.20
N ARG A 63 6.58 9.06 16.78
CA ARG A 63 6.12 9.47 18.13
C ARG A 63 4.62 9.75 18.15
N CYS A 64 4.07 10.43 17.14
CA CYS A 64 2.64 10.68 17.03
C CYS A 64 1.84 9.37 17.00
N ILE A 65 2.28 8.39 16.22
CA ILE A 65 1.62 7.06 16.13
C ILE A 65 1.64 6.35 17.50
N GLN A 66 2.78 6.40 18.19
CA GLN A 66 2.88 5.85 19.56
C GLN A 66 1.95 6.57 20.54
N HIS A 67 1.88 7.90 20.49
CA HIS A 67 0.97 8.69 21.34
C HIS A 67 -0.51 8.39 21.07
N MET A 68 -0.87 8.02 19.83
CA MET A 68 -2.21 7.55 19.49
C MET A 68 -2.52 6.14 20.01
N GLY A 69 -1.53 5.41 20.55
CA GLY A 69 -1.67 4.04 21.03
C GLY A 69 -1.89 3.02 19.89
N LYS A 70 -1.46 3.35 18.66
CA LYS A 70 -1.64 2.49 17.48
C LYS A 70 -0.31 1.88 17.04
N THR A 71 -0.38 0.73 16.39
CA THR A 71 0.76 0.21 15.62
C THR A 71 0.82 0.91 14.26
N PHE A 72 1.99 0.92 13.63
CA PHE A 72 2.13 1.43 12.26
C PHE A 72 1.20 0.70 11.28
N GLN A 73 1.12 -0.64 11.38
CA GLN A 73 0.21 -1.46 10.57
C GLN A 73 -1.26 -1.05 10.74
N ALA A 74 -1.70 -0.73 11.96
CA ALA A 74 -3.07 -0.28 12.21
C ALA A 74 -3.35 1.07 11.52
N VAL A 75 -2.40 2.00 11.57
CA VAL A 75 -2.49 3.30 10.87
C VAL A 75 -2.58 3.07 9.35
N ILE A 76 -1.73 2.23 8.78
CA ILE A 76 -1.79 1.90 7.34
C ILE A 76 -3.13 1.26 6.96
N SER A 77 -3.63 0.35 7.78
CA SER A 77 -4.93 -0.31 7.53
C SER A 77 -6.07 0.70 7.51
N GLU A 78 -6.09 1.64 8.45
CA GLU A 78 -7.08 2.74 8.45
C GLU A 78 -6.94 3.65 7.23
N TRP A 79 -5.72 3.94 6.82
CA TRP A 79 -5.46 4.76 5.62
C TRP A 79 -5.91 4.08 4.34
N ILE A 80 -5.72 2.77 4.20
CA ILE A 80 -6.25 2.00 3.06
C ILE A 80 -7.77 2.10 3.01
N VAL A 81 -8.46 1.89 4.14
CA VAL A 81 -9.93 2.01 4.20
C VAL A 81 -10.40 3.42 3.82
N LYS A 82 -9.71 4.45 4.32
CA LYS A 82 -10.02 5.85 3.97
C LYS A 82 -9.73 6.17 2.50
N PHE A 83 -8.67 5.61 1.94
CA PHE A 83 -8.33 5.74 0.52
C PHE A 83 -9.42 5.10 -0.34
N ASP A 84 -9.82 3.86 -0.02
CA ASP A 84 -10.88 3.13 -0.73
C ASP A 84 -12.23 3.85 -0.63
N SER A 85 -12.49 4.49 0.52
CA SER A 85 -13.68 5.30 0.79
C SER A 85 -13.61 6.72 0.21
N ARG A 86 -12.51 7.08 -0.48
CA ARG A 86 -12.26 8.42 -1.06
C ARG A 86 -12.29 9.56 -0.04
N GLU A 87 -11.98 9.26 1.21
CA GLU A 87 -11.85 10.25 2.29
C GLU A 87 -10.47 10.93 2.29
N ILE A 88 -9.50 10.32 1.60
CA ILE A 88 -8.19 10.93 1.35
C ILE A 88 -8.27 11.64 0.00
N VAL A 89 -8.27 12.97 0.04
CA VAL A 89 -8.15 13.80 -1.16
C VAL A 89 -6.69 14.18 -1.30
N PHE A 90 -6.03 13.66 -2.33
CA PHE A 90 -4.78 14.26 -2.77
C PHE A 90 -5.16 15.58 -3.42
N ASP A 91 -4.93 16.69 -2.73
CA ASP A 91 -4.99 17.99 -3.37
C ASP A 91 -3.98 17.97 -4.51
N THR A 92 -4.49 17.82 -5.73
CA THR A 92 -3.73 18.09 -6.95
C THR A 92 -3.33 19.56 -6.89
N VAL A 93 -2.14 19.82 -6.36
CA VAL A 93 -1.42 21.05 -6.67
C VAL A 93 -1.06 20.93 -8.14
N VAL A 94 -1.91 21.51 -8.98
CA VAL A 94 -1.63 21.76 -10.40
C VAL A 94 -0.62 22.89 -10.49
#